data_AF-A0A1H9XZS3-F1
#
_entry.id   AF-A0A1H9XZS3-F1
#
_cell.length_a   1.000
_cell.length_b   1.000
_cell.length_c   1.000
_cell.angle_alpha   90.00
_cell.angle_beta   90.00
_cell.angle_gamma   90.00
#
_symmetry.space_group_name_H-M   'P 1'
#
loop_
_entity.id
_entity.type
_entity.pdbx_description
1 polymer ?
#
loop_
_entity_poly.entity_id
_entity_poly.type
_entity_poly.pdbx_seq_one_letter_code
_entity_poly.pdbx_strand_id
1 'polypeptide(L)'
;MKGESYMKKLMMVFVAVILAGVLVACSEDDNGAEETNTADNTGNEVEENNDGEADQDTDSEAEAEEENDTEGSAEAGDVLEDEVGKLSIVKKNADMEEVFTSGPMEITITGVQTAELEPSESYGDFFDNKEKVTIVTVGMKAENTSEDTISIYPDQSTLTTNAGDQVEADLWLSDSIGGEFFGTTNKEGEVIFQLDTPAEEIESIKVIMDGAHDDNYESVGEELQIELEV
;
A
#
# COMPACT_ATOMS: atom_id res chain seq x y z
N MET A 1 30.68 18.77 -22.66
CA MET A 1 29.48 19.08 -23.46
C MET A 1 29.15 17.89 -24.34
N LYS A 2 28.28 16.99 -23.87
CA LYS A 2 27.81 15.80 -24.63
C LYS A 2 26.36 15.46 -24.30
N GLY A 3 25.56 16.47 -23.94
CA GLY A 3 24.15 16.33 -23.52
C GLY A 3 23.11 16.86 -24.52
N GLU A 4 23.50 17.58 -25.58
CA GLU A 4 22.55 18.30 -26.44
C GLU A 4 22.05 17.52 -27.68
N SER A 5 22.47 16.25 -27.87
CA SER A 5 22.12 15.50 -29.09
C SER A 5 21.01 14.46 -28.91
N TYR A 6 20.61 14.12 -27.69
CA TYR A 6 19.62 13.05 -27.44
C TYR A 6 18.18 13.56 -27.27
N MET A 7 18.01 14.82 -26.84
CA MET A 7 16.68 15.38 -26.56
C MET A 7 15.92 15.83 -27.82
N LYS A 8 16.60 15.97 -28.97
CA LYS A 8 15.98 16.33 -30.25
C LYS A 8 15.45 15.14 -31.06
N LYS A 9 15.86 13.92 -30.72
CA LYS A 9 15.39 12.69 -31.39
C LYS A 9 14.24 11.99 -30.66
N LEU A 10 14.06 12.27 -29.37
CA LEU A 10 12.94 11.72 -28.59
C LEU A 10 11.67 12.60 -28.69
N MET A 11 11.82 13.89 -28.99
CA MET A 11 10.70 14.84 -29.12
C MET A 11 10.06 14.87 -30.53
N MET A 12 10.33 13.87 -31.37
CA MET A 12 9.81 13.77 -32.73
C MET A 12 9.06 12.46 -32.99
N VAL A 13 8.54 11.82 -31.93
CA VAL A 13 7.77 10.56 -32.01
C VAL A 13 6.34 10.70 -31.47
N PHE A 14 5.98 11.81 -30.81
CA PHE A 14 4.66 11.96 -30.17
C PHE A 14 3.62 12.83 -30.91
N VAL A 15 3.87 13.28 -32.14
CA VAL A 15 2.94 14.20 -32.86
C VAL A 15 2.57 13.70 -34.26
N ALA A 16 2.23 12.43 -34.40
CA ALA A 16 1.63 11.96 -35.65
C ALA A 16 0.84 10.66 -35.48
N VAL A 17 -0.35 10.71 -34.89
CA VAL A 17 -1.54 9.98 -35.39
C VAL A 17 -2.81 10.65 -34.84
N ILE A 18 -3.31 11.68 -35.51
CA ILE A 18 -4.75 11.99 -35.54
C ILE A 18 -5.10 12.34 -37.00
N LEU A 19 -6.25 11.80 -37.45
CA LEU A 19 -7.03 12.08 -38.67
C LEU A 19 -6.61 11.36 -39.98
N ALA A 20 -7.41 10.38 -40.41
CA ALA A 20 -8.57 10.60 -41.30
C ALA A 20 -9.23 9.31 -41.85
N GLY A 21 -10.57 9.23 -41.73
CA GLY A 21 -11.53 8.54 -42.63
C GLY A 21 -11.54 7.00 -42.63
N VAL A 22 -12.66 6.28 -42.77
CA VAL A 22 -13.89 6.59 -43.52
C VAL A 22 -15.06 5.77 -42.95
N LEU A 23 -16.25 6.37 -42.96
CA LEU A 23 -17.54 5.70 -42.81
C LEU A 23 -17.73 4.60 -43.87
N VAL A 24 -18.10 3.39 -43.45
CA VAL A 24 -18.97 2.50 -44.22
C VAL A 24 -20.11 2.05 -43.32
N ALA A 25 -21.31 2.41 -43.74
CA ALA A 25 -22.58 1.98 -43.21
C ALA A 25 -23.13 0.80 -44.04
N CYS A 26 -24.00 0.01 -43.39
CA CYS A 26 -24.80 -1.12 -43.90
C CYS A 26 -24.01 -2.42 -44.17
N SER A 27 -24.49 -3.62 -43.85
CA SER A 27 -25.88 -4.10 -43.76
C SER A 27 -26.03 -5.35 -42.89
N GLU A 28 -27.27 -5.58 -42.46
CA GLU A 28 -27.98 -6.80 -42.03
C GLU A 28 -27.32 -8.21 -42.12
N ASP A 29 -27.50 -8.92 -41.00
CA ASP A 29 -28.04 -10.28 -40.81
C ASP A 29 -27.30 -11.59 -41.18
N ASP A 30 -27.34 -12.46 -40.16
CA ASP A 30 -27.55 -13.92 -40.13
C ASP A 30 -26.38 -14.94 -40.22
N ASN A 31 -26.23 -15.65 -39.09
CA ASN A 31 -26.05 -17.09 -38.87
C ASN A 31 -25.12 -17.95 -39.78
N GLY A 32 -24.23 -18.73 -39.13
CA GLY A 32 -23.90 -20.08 -39.60
C GLY A 32 -22.44 -20.55 -39.50
N ALA A 33 -22.16 -21.29 -38.43
CA ALA A 33 -21.38 -22.55 -38.30
C ALA A 33 -20.23 -22.96 -39.27
N GLU A 34 -19.19 -23.48 -38.60
CA GLU A 34 -18.29 -24.62 -38.90
C GLU A 34 -17.02 -24.51 -39.79
N GLU A 35 -15.89 -24.71 -39.11
CA GLU A 35 -14.79 -25.69 -39.34
C GLU A 35 -14.16 -25.85 -40.75
N THR A 36 -12.83 -25.64 -40.86
CA THR A 36 -11.82 -26.72 -40.98
C THR A 36 -10.44 -26.23 -41.48
N ASN A 37 -9.41 -26.66 -40.73
CA ASN A 37 -8.10 -27.21 -41.10
C ASN A 37 -7.10 -26.49 -42.03
N THR A 38 -5.81 -26.60 -41.62
CA THR A 38 -4.52 -26.73 -42.37
C THR A 38 -3.47 -25.82 -41.68
N ALA A 39 -2.24 -26.17 -41.33
CA ALA A 39 -1.38 -27.36 -41.30
C ALA A 39 -0.12 -26.95 -40.47
N ASP A 40 0.44 -27.83 -39.62
CA ASP A 40 1.75 -28.53 -39.83
C ASP A 40 2.96 -27.57 -39.77
N ASN A 41 4.03 -27.75 -38.99
CA ASN A 41 4.83 -28.94 -38.70
C ASN A 41 5.97 -28.47 -37.77
N THR A 42 6.39 -29.22 -36.74
CA THR A 42 7.81 -29.46 -36.41
C THR A 42 7.90 -30.57 -35.35
N GLY A 43 8.22 -31.79 -35.78
CA GLY A 43 8.66 -32.87 -34.89
C GLY A 43 10.03 -33.36 -35.34
N ASN A 44 10.99 -33.38 -34.42
CA ASN A 44 12.18 -34.22 -34.52
C ASN A 44 12.66 -34.55 -33.10
N GLU A 45 12.41 -35.78 -32.67
CA GLU A 45 12.99 -36.41 -31.48
C GLU A 45 14.28 -37.14 -31.86
N VAL A 46 15.29 -37.10 -30.97
CA VAL A 46 16.27 -38.19 -30.78
C VAL A 46 16.68 -38.22 -29.30
N GLU A 47 16.20 -39.27 -28.62
CA GLU A 47 16.72 -40.13 -27.52
C GLU A 47 18.28 -40.07 -27.30
N GLU A 48 18.94 -40.41 -26.18
CA GLU A 48 18.71 -41.39 -25.11
C GLU A 48 19.85 -41.29 -24.03
N ASN A 49 19.57 -41.78 -22.81
CA ASN A 49 20.41 -42.57 -21.89
C ASN A 49 21.56 -42.03 -20.99
N ASN A 50 21.24 -42.00 -19.68
CA ASN A 50 21.71 -42.88 -18.57
C ASN A 50 23.13 -42.82 -17.93
N ASP A 51 23.07 -42.65 -16.60
CA ASP A 51 23.77 -43.35 -15.50
C ASP A 51 25.19 -42.94 -15.00
N GLY A 52 25.34 -42.90 -13.66
CA GLY A 52 26.65 -42.94 -12.97
C GLY A 52 26.78 -42.16 -11.64
N GLU A 53 26.68 -42.87 -10.50
CA GLU A 53 27.09 -42.46 -9.14
C GLU A 53 28.61 -42.21 -8.99
N ALA A 54 29.01 -41.30 -8.08
CA ALA A 54 30.20 -41.44 -7.21
C ALA A 54 30.28 -40.37 -6.10
N ASP A 55 30.99 -40.72 -5.04
CA ASP A 55 30.94 -40.30 -3.63
C ASP A 55 31.96 -39.20 -3.21
N GLN A 56 31.66 -38.57 -2.06
CA GLN A 56 32.53 -38.02 -0.98
C GLN A 56 33.36 -36.70 -1.04
N ASP A 57 33.02 -35.84 -0.07
CA ASP A 57 33.81 -35.01 0.89
C ASP A 57 34.78 -33.89 0.43
N THR A 58 34.49 -32.63 0.78
CA THR A 58 35.14 -31.86 1.90
C THR A 58 34.80 -30.36 1.89
N ASP A 59 34.18 -29.90 2.98
CA ASP A 59 34.40 -28.68 3.79
C ASP A 59 34.79 -27.33 3.14
N SER A 60 33.89 -26.34 3.23
CA SER A 60 34.24 -24.94 3.55
C SER A 60 32.97 -24.15 3.93
N GLU A 61 33.00 -23.62 5.14
CA GLU A 61 32.05 -22.68 5.73
C GLU A 61 31.76 -21.49 4.79
N ALA A 62 30.47 -21.25 4.56
CA ALA A 62 29.93 -19.93 4.27
C ALA A 62 28.62 -19.87 5.05
N GLU A 63 28.67 -19.17 6.19
CA GLU A 63 27.50 -18.78 6.95
C GLU A 63 26.60 -17.98 6.00
N ALA A 64 25.54 -18.63 5.55
CA ALA A 64 24.40 -17.94 4.99
C ALA A 64 23.72 -17.27 6.17
N GLU A 65 23.88 -15.95 6.25
CA GLU A 65 23.00 -15.09 7.04
C GLU A 65 21.58 -15.42 6.62
N GLU A 66 20.86 -16.09 7.52
CA GLU A 66 19.45 -16.41 7.39
C GLU A 66 18.70 -15.08 7.21
N GLU A 67 18.13 -14.87 6.03
CA GLU A 67 17.00 -13.98 5.83
C GLU A 67 15.91 -14.44 6.78
N ASN A 68 15.82 -13.79 7.94
CA ASN A 68 14.81 -14.08 8.92
C ASN A 68 13.50 -13.42 8.47
N ASP A 69 12.90 -14.02 7.44
CA ASP A 69 11.51 -13.89 7.02
C ASP A 69 10.61 -14.59 8.05
N THR A 70 10.79 -14.24 9.33
CA THR A 70 9.80 -14.53 10.36
C THR A 70 8.96 -13.28 10.49
N GLU A 71 7.82 -13.28 9.79
CA GLU A 71 6.64 -12.48 10.15
C GLU A 71 6.18 -12.89 11.57
N GLY A 72 6.98 -12.52 12.57
CA GLY A 72 6.55 -12.36 13.94
C GLY A 72 6.01 -10.96 14.05
N SER A 73 4.74 -10.83 14.43
CA SER A 73 4.14 -9.55 14.79
C SER A 73 5.04 -8.87 15.83
N ALA A 74 5.67 -7.74 15.48
CA ALA A 74 6.59 -7.05 16.38
C ALA A 74 5.85 -6.53 17.61
N GLU A 75 6.38 -6.74 18.81
CA GLU A 75 5.69 -6.47 20.07
C GLU A 75 6.19 -5.18 20.76
N ALA A 76 5.45 -4.70 21.75
CA ALA A 76 5.91 -3.58 22.56
C ALA A 76 7.25 -3.89 23.25
N GLY A 77 8.22 -3.00 23.10
CA GLY A 77 9.60 -3.17 23.55
C GLY A 77 10.55 -3.70 22.47
N ASP A 78 10.04 -4.15 21.33
CA ASP A 78 10.88 -4.57 20.21
C ASP A 78 11.56 -3.37 19.54
N VAL A 79 12.70 -3.68 18.93
CA VAL A 79 13.50 -2.73 18.17
C VAL A 79 13.71 -3.31 16.78
N LEU A 80 13.23 -2.59 15.77
CA LEU A 80 13.39 -2.91 14.35
C LEU A 80 14.37 -1.91 13.75
N GLU A 81 15.26 -2.38 12.88
CA GLU A 81 16.25 -1.53 12.23
C GLU A 81 16.29 -1.85 10.74
N ASP A 82 16.13 -0.83 9.91
CA ASP A 82 16.11 -0.92 8.44
C ASP A 82 16.82 0.28 7.80
N GLU A 83 16.62 0.48 6.49
CA GLU A 83 17.21 1.61 5.77
C GLU A 83 16.72 2.99 6.26
N VAL A 84 15.46 3.06 6.73
CA VAL A 84 14.83 4.28 7.24
C VAL A 84 15.43 4.67 8.58
N GLY A 85 15.71 3.69 9.43
CA GLY A 85 16.40 3.91 10.69
C GLY A 85 16.05 2.85 11.72
N LYS A 86 16.12 3.24 12.99
CA LYS A 86 15.85 2.36 14.12
C LYS A 86 14.50 2.72 14.76
N LEU A 87 13.52 1.84 14.62
CA LEU A 87 12.19 1.97 15.19
C LEU A 87 12.11 1.18 16.51
N SER A 88 11.79 1.85 17.62
CA SER A 88 11.60 1.22 18.93
C SER A 88 10.12 1.28 19.31
N ILE A 89 9.45 0.13 19.38
CA ILE A 89 8.02 0.05 19.69
C ILE A 89 7.82 0.30 21.19
N VAL A 90 6.98 1.27 21.54
CA VAL A 90 6.76 1.69 22.93
C VAL A 90 5.45 1.13 23.48
N LYS A 91 4.35 1.32 22.76
CA LYS A 91 3.03 0.79 23.11
C LYS A 91 2.39 0.17 21.88
N LYS A 92 1.62 -0.90 22.09
CA LYS A 92 0.93 -1.61 21.02
C LYS A 92 -0.34 -2.23 21.58
N ASN A 93 -1.44 -2.00 20.87
CA ASN A 93 -2.70 -2.70 21.03
C ASN A 93 -3.04 -3.35 19.68
N ALA A 94 -2.81 -4.66 19.59
CA ALA A 94 -3.00 -5.46 18.38
C ALA A 94 -4.35 -6.19 18.40
N ASP A 95 -4.71 -6.80 17.27
CA ASP A 95 -5.88 -7.68 17.12
C ASP A 95 -7.21 -6.99 17.50
N MET A 96 -7.32 -5.69 17.19
CA MET A 96 -8.56 -4.95 17.34
C MET A 96 -9.54 -5.32 16.22
N GLU A 97 -10.84 -5.25 16.51
CA GLU A 97 -11.90 -5.50 15.52
C GLU A 97 -13.06 -4.49 15.71
N GLU A 98 -12.71 -3.25 16.09
CA GLU A 98 -13.70 -2.20 16.33
C GLU A 98 -14.18 -1.60 15.01
N VAL A 99 -15.49 -1.75 14.71
CA VAL A 99 -16.11 -1.31 13.45
C VAL A 99 -16.90 -0.03 13.65
N PHE A 100 -16.64 0.96 12.81
CA PHE A 100 -17.31 2.25 12.74
C PHE A 100 -17.95 2.42 11.36
N THR A 101 -19.04 3.19 11.27
CA THR A 101 -19.80 3.34 10.01
C THR A 101 -19.95 4.79 9.62
N SER A 102 -19.68 5.08 8.35
CA SER A 102 -19.95 6.38 7.72
C SER A 102 -20.72 6.14 6.43
N GLY A 103 -22.05 6.23 6.51
CA GLY A 103 -22.92 5.86 5.39
C GLY A 103 -22.79 4.37 5.06
N PRO A 104 -22.55 3.98 3.79
CA PRO A 104 -22.30 2.59 3.39
C PRO A 104 -20.86 2.11 3.62
N MET A 105 -19.97 2.96 4.17
CA MET A 105 -18.60 2.57 4.51
C MET A 105 -18.51 2.02 5.92
N GLU A 106 -17.84 0.88 6.06
CA GLU A 106 -17.36 0.32 7.33
C GLU A 106 -15.85 0.58 7.47
N ILE A 107 -15.44 1.15 8.60
CA ILE A 107 -14.04 1.35 8.97
C ILE A 107 -13.75 0.46 10.18
N THR A 108 -12.90 -0.53 10.01
CA THR A 108 -12.43 -1.41 11.10
C THR A 108 -11.06 -0.96 11.55
N ILE A 109 -10.88 -0.72 12.86
CA ILE A 109 -9.56 -0.53 13.46
C ILE A 109 -8.99 -1.90 13.80
N THR A 110 -7.83 -2.24 13.23
CA THR A 110 -7.16 -3.54 13.39
C THR A 110 -6.03 -3.50 14.42
N GLY A 111 -5.52 -2.31 14.73
CA GLY A 111 -4.56 -2.09 15.81
C GLY A 111 -4.10 -0.65 15.90
N VAL A 112 -3.41 -0.33 16.99
CA VAL A 112 -2.74 0.95 17.20
C VAL A 112 -1.39 0.74 17.88
N GLN A 113 -0.40 1.53 17.49
CA GLN A 113 0.96 1.46 18.02
C GLN A 113 1.56 2.86 18.14
N THR A 114 2.35 3.08 19.20
CA THR A 114 3.32 4.20 19.27
C THR A 114 4.74 3.65 19.27
N ALA A 115 5.62 4.31 18.53
CA ALA A 115 7.03 3.96 18.43
C ALA A 115 7.90 5.21 18.33
N GLU A 116 9.17 5.06 18.70
CA GLU A 116 10.20 6.08 18.52
C GLU A 116 11.09 5.68 17.34
N LEU A 117 11.16 6.53 16.32
CA LEU A 117 12.06 6.37 15.20
C LEU A 117 13.29 7.25 15.39
N GLU A 118 14.47 6.65 15.33
CA GLU A 118 15.75 7.32 15.16
C GLU A 118 16.15 7.21 13.67
N PRO A 119 15.91 8.26 12.85
CA PRO A 119 16.14 8.18 11.41
C PRO A 119 17.61 7.96 11.08
N SER A 120 17.88 7.20 10.02
CA SER A 120 19.24 7.06 9.49
C SER A 120 19.70 8.36 8.83
N GLU A 121 21.02 8.54 8.67
CA GLU A 121 21.57 9.76 8.06
C GLU A 121 21.00 10.04 6.65
N SER A 122 20.67 8.98 5.88
CA SER A 122 20.09 9.11 4.54
C SER A 122 18.63 9.59 4.53
N TYR A 123 17.90 9.41 5.64
CA TYR A 123 16.50 9.78 5.77
C TYR A 123 16.29 11.00 6.69
N GLY A 124 17.36 11.60 7.23
CA GLY A 124 17.27 12.77 8.10
C GLY A 124 16.42 13.89 7.51
N ASP A 125 16.62 14.26 6.24
CA ASP A 125 15.82 15.31 5.57
C ASP A 125 14.31 14.98 5.48
N PHE A 126 13.94 13.70 5.44
CA PHE A 126 12.54 13.27 5.41
C PHE A 126 11.84 13.50 6.76
N PHE A 127 12.61 13.45 7.85
CA PHE A 127 12.13 13.64 9.23
C PHE A 127 12.64 14.97 9.82
N ASP A 128 12.77 16.01 8.99
CA ASP A 128 13.20 17.37 9.40
C ASP A 128 14.56 17.43 10.13
N ASN A 129 15.44 16.48 9.85
CA ASN A 129 16.74 16.29 10.51
C ASN A 129 16.64 16.13 12.03
N LYS A 130 15.51 15.61 12.53
CA LYS A 130 15.33 15.28 13.95
C LYS A 130 16.12 14.02 14.28
N GLU A 131 16.77 14.03 15.45
CA GLU A 131 17.44 12.83 15.99
C GLU A 131 16.44 11.72 16.33
N LYS A 132 15.20 12.11 16.64
CA LYS A 132 14.12 11.22 17.05
C LYS A 132 12.77 11.83 16.68
N VAL A 133 11.84 10.99 16.24
CA VAL A 133 10.44 11.34 15.97
C VAL A 133 9.54 10.23 16.49
N THR A 134 8.39 10.59 17.05
CA THR A 134 7.39 9.61 17.43
C THR A 134 6.51 9.28 16.23
N ILE A 135 6.34 7.98 15.99
CA ILE A 135 5.48 7.42 14.95
C ILE A 135 4.27 6.80 15.64
N VAL A 136 3.08 7.25 15.26
CA VAL A 136 1.82 6.59 15.62
C VAL A 136 1.30 5.89 14.39
N THR A 137 1.09 4.58 14.51
CA THR A 137 0.55 3.72 13.45
C THR A 137 -0.84 3.25 13.84
N VAL A 138 -1.81 3.43 12.94
CA VAL A 138 -3.18 2.92 13.13
C VAL A 138 -3.51 1.99 11.96
N GLY A 139 -3.69 0.71 12.27
CA GLY A 139 -4.15 -0.27 11.30
C GLY A 139 -5.64 -0.08 11.03
N MET A 140 -6.01 0.04 9.75
CA MET A 140 -7.39 0.26 9.35
C MET A 140 -7.77 -0.57 8.13
N LYS A 141 -9.02 -1.03 8.11
CA LYS A 141 -9.68 -1.58 6.94
C LYS A 141 -10.89 -0.72 6.59
N ALA A 142 -10.95 -0.23 5.36
CA ALA A 142 -12.10 0.47 4.81
C ALA A 142 -12.85 -0.44 3.84
N GLU A 143 -14.16 -0.61 4.02
CA GLU A 143 -15.00 -1.50 3.23
C GLU A 143 -16.28 -0.79 2.79
N ASN A 144 -16.54 -0.79 1.48
CA ASN A 144 -17.82 -0.36 0.93
C ASN A 144 -18.78 -1.55 0.93
N THR A 145 -19.91 -1.40 1.60
CA THR A 145 -20.94 -2.45 1.73
C THR A 145 -22.07 -2.31 0.71
N SER A 146 -21.95 -1.35 -0.22
CA SER A 146 -22.94 -1.06 -1.26
C SER A 146 -22.40 -1.35 -2.67
N GLU A 147 -23.32 -1.45 -3.63
CA GLU A 147 -22.96 -1.59 -5.06
C GLU A 147 -22.63 -0.24 -5.73
N ASP A 148 -22.90 0.88 -5.04
CA ASP A 148 -22.64 2.22 -5.54
C ASP A 148 -21.15 2.59 -5.41
N THR A 149 -20.71 3.61 -6.15
CA THR A 149 -19.37 4.19 -5.97
C THR A 149 -19.40 5.13 -4.79
N ILE A 150 -18.55 4.86 -3.80
CA ILE A 150 -18.45 5.62 -2.56
C ILE A 150 -16.99 5.99 -2.33
N SER A 151 -16.76 7.19 -1.83
CA SER A 151 -15.44 7.70 -1.50
C SER A 151 -15.30 7.99 -0.01
N ILE A 152 -14.18 7.59 0.57
CA ILE A 152 -13.77 7.93 1.94
C ILE A 152 -12.23 7.97 2.00
N TYR A 153 -11.67 8.75 2.92
CA TYR A 153 -10.22 9.02 2.97
C TYR A 153 -9.64 8.86 4.39
N PRO A 154 -9.64 7.64 4.95
CA PRO A 154 -9.05 7.38 6.27
C PRO A 154 -7.55 7.68 6.32
N ASP A 155 -6.85 7.55 5.19
CA ASP A 155 -5.44 7.92 4.99
C ASP A 155 -5.19 9.44 4.99
N GLN A 156 -6.24 10.27 4.99
CA GLN A 156 -6.17 11.73 5.13
C GLN A 156 -6.79 12.21 6.45
N SER A 157 -6.81 11.35 7.47
CA SER A 157 -7.37 11.67 8.77
C SER A 157 -6.49 12.62 9.58
N THR A 158 -7.09 13.25 10.59
CA THR A 158 -6.40 14.04 11.62
C THR A 158 -6.33 13.23 12.91
N LEU A 159 -5.18 13.24 13.57
CA LEU A 159 -4.98 12.64 14.88
C LEU A 159 -4.82 13.71 15.96
N THR A 160 -5.46 13.52 17.10
CA THR A 160 -5.18 14.26 18.34
C THR A 160 -4.80 13.32 19.47
N THR A 161 -4.00 13.78 20.44
CA THR A 161 -3.54 12.96 21.58
C THR A 161 -4.01 13.51 22.93
N ASN A 162 -3.93 12.70 23.98
CA ASN A 162 -4.07 13.16 25.36
C ASN A 162 -2.99 14.19 25.78
N ALA A 163 -1.86 14.24 25.08
CA ALA A 163 -0.77 15.19 25.31
C ALA A 163 -1.00 16.56 24.64
N GLY A 164 -2.01 16.66 23.77
CA GLY A 164 -2.41 17.92 23.12
C GLY A 164 -1.87 18.11 21.71
N ASP A 165 -1.39 17.05 21.07
CA ASP A 165 -0.99 17.07 19.67
C ASP A 165 -2.23 17.18 18.76
N GLN A 166 -2.03 17.78 17.59
CA GLN A 166 -2.95 17.72 16.46
C GLN A 166 -2.11 17.65 15.18
N VAL A 167 -2.17 16.53 14.47
CA VAL A 167 -1.37 16.27 13.27
C VAL A 167 -2.23 15.61 12.19
N GLU A 168 -1.88 15.82 10.93
CA GLU A 168 -2.49 15.13 9.79
C GLU A 168 -1.71 13.83 9.51
N ALA A 169 -2.39 12.85 8.91
CA ALA A 169 -1.75 11.63 8.45
C ALA A 169 -0.64 11.94 7.43
N ASP A 170 0.46 11.20 7.54
CA ASP A 170 1.58 11.29 6.62
C ASP A 170 1.28 10.42 5.38
N LEU A 171 0.93 11.08 4.27
CA LEU A 171 0.57 10.42 3.02
C LEU A 171 1.72 9.66 2.34
N TRP A 172 2.98 9.94 2.72
CA TRP A 172 4.14 9.25 2.15
C TRP A 172 4.47 7.97 2.90
N LEU A 173 4.22 7.96 4.20
CA LEU A 173 4.43 6.79 5.05
C LEU A 173 3.21 5.87 5.08
N SER A 174 2.00 6.41 4.93
CA SER A 174 0.76 5.65 5.03
C SER A 174 0.46 4.82 3.78
N ASP A 175 -0.22 3.70 3.99
CA ASP A 175 -0.84 2.95 2.91
C ASP A 175 -2.02 3.71 2.29
N SER A 176 -2.21 3.50 0.99
CA SER A 176 -3.33 4.09 0.24
C SER A 176 -4.63 3.32 0.50
N ILE A 177 -5.25 3.55 1.65
CA ILE A 177 -6.50 2.92 2.05
C ILE A 177 -7.75 3.78 1.81
N GLY A 178 -7.60 5.00 1.28
CA GLY A 178 -8.71 5.88 0.90
C GLY A 178 -9.02 5.90 -0.59
N GLY A 179 -9.83 6.89 -0.99
CA GLY A 179 -10.26 7.12 -2.37
C GLY A 179 -11.61 6.49 -2.71
N GLU A 180 -11.80 6.22 -4.00
CA GLU A 180 -13.03 5.63 -4.54
C GLU A 180 -13.07 4.10 -4.32
N PHE A 181 -14.26 3.62 -3.98
CA PHE A 181 -14.62 2.22 -3.82
C PHE A 181 -15.75 1.87 -4.80
N PHE A 182 -15.43 1.09 -5.83
CA PHE A 182 -16.37 0.71 -6.88
C PHE A 182 -17.17 -0.54 -6.48
N GLY A 183 -18.36 -0.33 -5.93
CA GLY A 183 -19.18 -1.41 -5.39
C GLY A 183 -18.55 -2.06 -4.16
N THR A 184 -18.93 -3.32 -3.90
CA THR A 184 -18.56 -4.04 -2.68
C THR A 184 -17.08 -4.43 -2.68
N THR A 185 -16.21 -3.53 -2.19
CA THR A 185 -14.75 -3.69 -2.16
C THR A 185 -14.16 -3.14 -0.86
N ASN A 186 -12.93 -3.54 -0.54
CA ASN A 186 -12.23 -3.08 0.65
C ASN A 186 -10.74 -2.80 0.37
N LYS A 187 -10.15 -1.96 1.22
CA LYS A 187 -8.72 -1.65 1.28
C LYS A 187 -8.29 -1.73 2.75
N GLU A 188 -7.10 -2.25 2.99
CA GLU A 188 -6.56 -2.45 4.34
C GLU A 188 -5.09 -2.06 4.33
N GLY A 189 -4.63 -1.48 5.44
CA GLY A 189 -3.27 -0.99 5.58
C GLY A 189 -3.10 -0.11 6.81
N GLU A 190 -1.94 0.53 6.89
CA GLU A 190 -1.53 1.35 8.02
C GLU A 190 -1.59 2.84 7.70
N VAL A 191 -2.20 3.62 8.60
CA VAL A 191 -2.16 5.09 8.55
C VAL A 191 -1.19 5.60 9.61
N ILE A 192 -0.22 6.40 9.16
CA ILE A 192 0.94 6.80 9.96
C ILE A 192 0.88 8.30 10.26
N PHE A 193 1.19 8.66 11.50
CA PHE A 193 1.28 10.04 11.96
C PHE A 193 2.65 10.29 12.60
N GLN A 194 3.22 11.46 12.33
CA GLN A 194 4.49 11.90 12.92
C GLN A 194 4.24 12.93 14.02
N LEU A 195 4.80 12.71 15.21
CA LEU A 195 4.64 13.56 16.38
C LEU A 195 6.01 13.92 16.98
N ASP A 196 6.06 15.08 17.64
CA ASP A 196 7.20 15.51 18.45
C ASP A 196 7.09 15.08 19.92
N THR A 197 5.87 14.79 20.37
CA THR A 197 5.59 14.31 21.72
C THR A 197 6.13 12.89 21.89
N PRO A 198 6.91 12.60 22.95
CA PRO A 198 7.45 11.26 23.19
C PRO A 198 6.36 10.18 23.24
N ALA A 199 6.62 9.04 22.63
CA ALA A 199 5.68 7.93 22.50
C ALA A 199 5.17 7.40 23.86
N GLU A 200 5.98 7.50 24.92
CA GLU A 200 5.59 7.12 26.29
C GLU A 200 4.49 8.00 26.88
N GLU A 201 4.37 9.28 26.44
CA GLU A 201 3.39 10.24 26.95
C GLU A 201 2.01 10.11 26.29
N ILE A 202 1.92 9.35 25.20
CA ILE A 202 0.69 9.09 24.45
C ILE A 202 -0.01 7.88 25.05
N GLU A 203 -1.09 8.10 25.78
CA GLU A 203 -1.95 7.04 26.37
C GLU A 203 -3.19 6.81 25.52
N SER A 204 -3.70 7.86 24.88
CA SER A 204 -4.86 7.76 24.02
C SER A 204 -4.78 8.73 22.85
N ILE A 205 -5.37 8.29 21.76
CA ILE A 205 -5.46 9.04 20.52
C ILE A 205 -6.92 9.18 20.11
N LYS A 206 -7.19 10.20 19.30
CA LYS A 206 -8.46 10.37 18.61
C LYS A 206 -8.21 10.62 17.14
N VAL A 207 -8.67 9.70 16.32
CA VAL A 207 -8.64 9.80 14.87
C VAL A 207 -9.93 10.43 14.39
N ILE A 208 -9.82 11.49 13.60
CA ILE A 208 -10.92 12.27 13.04
C ILE A 208 -10.82 12.16 11.53
N MET A 209 -11.87 11.68 10.88
CA MET A 209 -11.92 11.55 9.42
C MET A 209 -13.26 11.99 8.87
N ASP A 210 -13.21 12.61 7.70
CA ASP A 210 -14.38 13.09 6.99
C ASP A 210 -15.33 11.94 6.64
N GLY A 211 -16.62 12.26 6.56
CA GLY A 211 -17.65 11.30 6.19
C GLY A 211 -17.59 10.88 4.72
N ALA A 212 -18.16 9.71 4.43
CA ALA A 212 -18.22 9.20 3.07
C ALA A 212 -19.07 10.11 2.14
N HIS A 213 -18.69 10.19 0.87
CA HIS A 213 -19.47 10.86 -0.18
C HIS A 213 -19.71 9.97 -1.38
N ASP A 214 -20.79 10.26 -2.11
CA ASP A 214 -21.12 9.57 -3.36
C ASP A 214 -20.37 10.14 -4.57
N ASP A 215 -20.60 9.55 -5.74
CA ASP A 215 -20.02 9.97 -7.04
C ASP A 215 -20.40 11.42 -7.45
N ASN A 216 -21.40 12.03 -6.81
CA ASN A 216 -21.77 13.43 -7.01
C ASN A 216 -21.12 14.37 -5.98
N TYR A 217 -20.24 13.86 -5.12
CA TYR A 217 -19.65 14.56 -3.97
C TYR A 217 -20.67 14.98 -2.90
N GLU A 218 -21.86 14.36 -2.88
CA GLU A 218 -22.83 14.58 -1.82
C GLU A 218 -22.47 13.72 -0.61
N SER A 219 -22.54 14.30 0.59
CA SER A 219 -22.27 13.58 1.83
C SER A 219 -23.32 12.48 2.02
N VAL A 220 -22.85 11.24 2.14
CA VAL A 220 -23.70 10.06 2.42
C VAL A 220 -23.33 9.38 3.74
N GLY A 221 -22.23 9.79 4.36
CA GLY A 221 -21.82 9.43 5.70
C GLY A 221 -21.48 10.66 6.55
N GLU A 222 -21.42 10.45 7.86
CA GLU A 222 -21.04 11.47 8.84
C GLU A 222 -19.54 11.38 9.14
N GLU A 223 -18.96 12.47 9.65
CA GLU A 223 -17.61 12.49 10.21
C GLU A 223 -17.46 11.42 11.30
N LEU A 224 -16.33 10.72 11.30
CA LEU A 224 -15.97 9.76 12.34
C LEU A 224 -14.97 10.40 13.29
N GLN A 225 -15.23 10.26 14.59
CA GLN A 225 -14.30 10.57 15.67
C GLN A 225 -14.11 9.33 16.53
N ILE A 226 -12.97 8.67 16.37
CA ILE A 226 -12.66 7.37 16.95
C ILE A 226 -11.62 7.59 18.05
N GLU A 227 -11.99 7.29 19.30
CA GLU A 227 -11.09 7.36 20.46
C GLU A 227 -10.50 5.98 20.74
N LEU A 228 -9.18 5.88 20.81
CA LEU A 228 -8.44 4.63 21.02
C LEU A 228 -7.44 4.80 22.16
N GLU A 229 -7.33 3.79 23.02
CA GLU A 229 -6.25 3.65 24.00
C GLU A 229 -5.09 2.90 23.34
N VAL A 230 -3.84 3.32 23.63
CA VAL A 230 -2.63 2.77 23.02
C VAL A 230 -1.79 1.95 24.00
#